data_AF-A0AAD9X547-F1
#
_entry.id   AF-A0AAD9X547-F1
#
_cell.length_a   1.000
_cell.length_b   1.000
_cell.length_c   1.000
_cell.angle_alpha   90.00
_cell.angle_beta   90.00
_cell.angle_gamma   90.00
#
_symmetry.space_group_name_H-M   'P 1'
#
loop_
_entity.id
_entity.type
_entity.pdbx_description
1 polymer ?
#
loop_
_entity_poly.entity_id
_entity_poly.type
_entity_poly.pdbx_seq_one_letter_code
_entity_poly.pdbx_strand_id
1 'polypeptide(L)'
;HYRIPPFDERYEQETERKLMFSELNEASKQTVNPWVFEPEYPGKSRIFDGRMGDPFEQPVIIRKPYILKSIHQVDDKIHGRSSGHYALVTQQPLRGRSKQGGNEMLTYKSNHIRARQVVLGTTIIGGTIPKPKDASESFRLLIREI
;
A
#
# COMPACT_ATOMS: atom_id res chain seq x y z
N HIS A 1 -7.01 -40.70 -2.11
CA HIS A 1 -5.75 -39.99 -2.43
C HIS A 1 -5.42 -40.22 -3.91
N TYR A 2 -5.65 -39.23 -4.78
CA TYR A 2 -5.19 -39.30 -6.17
C TYR A 2 -3.75 -38.78 -6.24
N ARG A 3 -2.81 -39.65 -6.61
CA ARG A 3 -1.47 -39.25 -7.04
C ARG A 3 -1.51 -39.10 -8.55
N ILE A 4 -1.45 -37.87 -9.03
CA ILE A 4 -1.24 -37.60 -10.45
C ILE A 4 0.25 -37.88 -10.71
N PRO A 5 0.61 -38.85 -11.57
CA PRO A 5 2.00 -39.05 -11.95
C PRO A 5 2.48 -37.79 -12.69
N PRO A 6 3.68 -37.27 -12.38
CA PRO A 6 4.32 -36.21 -13.16
C PRO A 6 4.30 -36.52 -14.65
N PHE A 7 4.09 -35.47 -15.45
CA PHE A 7 3.81 -35.56 -16.89
C PHE A 7 4.86 -36.36 -17.69
N ASP A 8 6.13 -36.31 -17.27
CA ASP A 8 7.26 -36.91 -17.96
C ASP A 8 7.70 -38.30 -17.44
N GLU A 9 7.03 -38.87 -16.44
CA GLU A 9 7.35 -40.22 -15.91
C GLU A 9 6.94 -41.38 -16.85
N ARG A 10 6.44 -41.08 -18.07
CA ARG A 10 6.03 -42.10 -19.04
C ARG A 10 7.18 -42.91 -19.64
N TYR A 11 8.39 -42.36 -19.62
CA TYR A 11 9.57 -42.99 -20.22
C TYR A 11 10.52 -43.57 -19.16
N GLU A 12 10.82 -42.80 -18.12
CA GLU A 12 11.67 -43.23 -17.01
C GLU A 12 11.28 -42.46 -15.73
N GLN A 13 11.45 -43.08 -14.56
CA GLN A 13 11.14 -42.43 -13.30
C GLN A 13 12.11 -41.26 -13.06
N GLU A 14 11.55 -40.10 -12.70
CA GLU A 14 12.28 -38.91 -12.24
C GLU A 14 13.27 -38.29 -13.25
N THR A 15 13.12 -38.52 -14.56
CA THR A 15 14.03 -37.98 -15.60
C THR A 15 14.25 -36.48 -15.50
N GLU A 16 13.18 -35.70 -15.34
CA GLU A 16 13.27 -34.23 -15.17
C GLU A 16 14.08 -33.85 -13.93
N ARG A 17 13.94 -34.60 -12.83
CA ARG A 17 14.74 -34.36 -11.63
C ARG A 17 16.20 -34.62 -11.94
N LYS A 18 16.55 -35.76 -12.53
CA LYS A 18 17.95 -36.09 -12.86
C LYS A 18 18.59 -34.98 -13.71
N LEU A 19 17.89 -34.51 -14.75
CA LEU A 19 18.34 -33.42 -15.61
C LEU A 19 18.50 -32.11 -14.83
N MET A 20 17.49 -31.72 -14.05
CA MET A 20 17.56 -30.48 -13.26
C MET A 20 18.67 -30.53 -12.20
N PHE A 21 18.86 -31.68 -11.55
CA PHE A 21 19.92 -31.88 -10.56
C PHE A 21 21.31 -31.77 -11.21
N SER A 22 21.52 -32.37 -12.40
CA SER A 22 22.80 -32.24 -13.10
C SER A 22 23.09 -30.80 -13.49
N GLU A 23 22.11 -30.11 -14.05
CA GLU A 23 22.23 -28.69 -14.43
C GLU A 23 22.53 -27.80 -13.22
N LEU A 24 21.83 -27.99 -12.10
CA LEU A 24 22.05 -27.20 -10.88
C LEU A 24 23.42 -27.49 -10.24
N ASN A 25 23.89 -28.74 -10.32
CA ASN A 25 25.22 -29.10 -9.85
C ASN A 25 26.31 -28.42 -10.71
N GLU A 26 26.18 -28.45 -12.03
CA GLU A 26 27.11 -27.75 -12.94
C GLU A 26 27.06 -26.23 -12.72
N ALA A 27 25.86 -25.64 -12.56
CA ALA A 27 25.70 -24.24 -12.24
C ALA A 27 26.35 -23.86 -10.90
N SER A 28 26.25 -24.74 -9.89
CA SER A 28 26.92 -24.56 -8.59
C SER A 28 28.43 -24.58 -8.70
N LYS A 29 29.01 -25.46 -9.54
CA LYS A 29 30.46 -25.47 -9.82
C LYS A 29 30.94 -24.21 -10.55
N GLN A 30 30.11 -23.70 -11.46
CA GLN A 30 30.42 -22.50 -12.25
C GLN A 30 30.28 -21.21 -11.43
N THR A 31 29.42 -21.21 -10.41
CA THR A 31 29.09 -20.02 -9.63
C THR A 31 29.81 -20.04 -8.28
N VAL A 32 30.22 -18.88 -7.75
CA VAL A 32 30.79 -18.77 -6.38
C VAL A 32 29.70 -18.89 -5.28
N ASN A 33 28.52 -19.40 -5.60
CA ASN A 33 27.36 -19.42 -4.70
C ASN A 33 27.01 -20.87 -4.30
N PRO A 34 27.46 -21.35 -3.13
CA PRO A 34 27.22 -22.74 -2.71
C PRO A 34 25.74 -23.07 -2.52
N TRP A 35 24.92 -22.07 -2.20
CA TRP A 35 23.48 -22.19 -1.97
C TRP A 35 22.66 -22.48 -3.25
N VAL A 36 23.28 -22.47 -4.43
CA VAL A 36 22.60 -22.83 -5.70
C VAL A 36 22.22 -24.31 -5.72
N PHE A 37 22.99 -25.16 -5.04
CA PHE A 37 22.76 -26.59 -5.00
C PHE A 37 22.97 -27.16 -3.60
N GLU A 38 21.88 -27.59 -2.97
CA GLU A 38 21.90 -28.41 -1.76
C GLU A 38 21.56 -29.87 -2.14
N PRO A 39 22.33 -30.88 -1.69
CA PRO A 39 22.09 -32.29 -2.04
C PRO A 39 20.71 -32.81 -1.64
N GLU A 40 20.19 -32.35 -0.50
CA GLU A 40 18.88 -32.73 0.01
C GLU A 40 17.74 -32.05 -0.76
N TYR A 41 17.97 -30.82 -1.23
CA TYR A 41 16.96 -29.94 -1.83
C TYR A 41 17.55 -29.06 -2.94
N PRO A 42 17.71 -29.56 -4.17
CA PRO A 42 18.36 -28.80 -5.24
C PRO A 42 17.56 -27.53 -5.59
N GLY A 43 18.26 -26.41 -5.77
CA GLY A 43 17.64 -25.13 -6.10
C GLY A 43 16.80 -24.50 -4.98
N LYS A 44 16.83 -25.07 -3.78
CA LYS A 44 16.28 -24.51 -2.55
C LYS A 44 17.37 -24.46 -1.49
N SER A 45 17.15 -23.62 -0.48
CA SER A 45 18.05 -23.54 0.66
C SER A 45 17.30 -23.49 1.96
N ARG A 46 17.93 -24.00 3.02
CA ARG A 46 17.45 -23.80 4.39
C ARG A 46 17.64 -22.35 4.81
N ILE A 47 16.55 -21.71 5.20
CA ILE A 47 16.54 -20.36 5.76
C ILE A 47 16.32 -20.47 7.28
N PHE A 48 16.86 -19.51 8.02
CA PHE A 48 16.63 -19.35 9.46
C PHE A 48 15.78 -18.11 9.71
N ASP A 49 14.86 -18.18 10.66
CA ASP A 49 14.08 -17.02 11.08
C ASP A 49 15.01 -16.00 11.76
N GLY A 50 15.01 -14.75 11.27
CA GLY A 50 15.80 -13.67 11.84
C GLY A 50 15.33 -13.19 13.22
N ARG A 51 14.13 -13.60 13.68
CA ARG A 51 13.63 -13.26 15.02
C ARG A 51 13.97 -14.31 16.07
N MET A 52 13.71 -15.59 15.79
CA MET A 52 13.90 -16.68 16.75
C MET A 52 15.22 -17.44 16.56
N GLY A 53 15.79 -17.42 15.36
CA GLY A 53 16.97 -18.19 14.99
C GLY A 53 16.69 -19.63 14.57
N ASP A 54 15.44 -20.08 14.67
CA ASP A 54 15.02 -21.44 14.29
C ASP A 54 14.98 -21.62 12.76
N PRO A 55 15.29 -22.82 12.23
CA PRO A 55 15.16 -23.11 10.81
C PRO A 55 13.68 -23.19 10.38
N PHE A 56 13.38 -22.75 9.16
CA PHE A 56 12.06 -22.98 8.56
C PHE A 56 11.81 -24.48 8.34
N GLU A 57 10.55 -24.92 8.51
CA GLU A 57 10.14 -26.33 8.33
C GLU A 57 10.40 -26.84 6.91
N GLN A 58 10.30 -25.97 5.92
CA GLN A 58 10.48 -26.29 4.51
C GLN A 58 11.58 -25.43 3.89
N PRO A 59 12.42 -26.00 3.01
CA PRO A 59 13.45 -25.25 2.29
C PRO A 59 12.79 -24.31 1.27
N VAL A 60 13.38 -23.13 1.09
CA VAL A 60 12.81 -22.03 0.30
C VAL A 60 13.70 -21.74 -0.90
N ILE A 61 13.10 -21.33 -2.02
CA ILE A 61 13.83 -20.93 -3.23
C ILE A 61 14.40 -19.52 -3.02
N ILE A 62 15.73 -19.38 -3.15
CA ILE A 62 16.42 -18.09 -3.13
C ILE A 62 16.81 -17.71 -4.55
N ARG A 63 16.48 -16.49 -4.97
CA ARG A 63 16.85 -15.94 -6.28
C ARG A 63 17.34 -14.50 -6.13
N LYS A 64 18.01 -14.00 -7.16
CA LYS A 64 18.31 -12.57 -7.34
C LYS A 64 17.27 -11.97 -8.30
N PRO A 65 16.07 -11.56 -7.81
CA PRO A 65 15.07 -10.96 -8.67
C PRO A 65 15.51 -9.56 -9.10
N TYR A 66 15.11 -9.15 -10.29
CA TYR A 66 15.18 -7.75 -10.71
C TYR A 66 13.86 -7.07 -10.34
N ILE A 67 13.88 -6.23 -9.31
CA ILE A 67 12.70 -5.53 -8.80
C ILE A 67 12.80 -4.05 -9.19
N LEU A 68 11.77 -3.54 -9.86
CA LEU A 68 11.67 -2.14 -10.26
C LEU A 68 10.91 -1.32 -9.22
N LYS A 69 11.41 -0.11 -8.93
CA LYS A 69 10.70 0.88 -8.12
C LYS A 69 9.75 1.70 -9.00
N SER A 70 8.45 1.67 -8.70
CA SER A 70 7.49 2.52 -9.39
C SER A 70 7.58 3.98 -8.95
N ILE A 71 7.28 4.90 -9.86
CA ILE A 71 7.25 6.36 -9.61
C ILE A 71 6.08 6.80 -8.70
N HIS A 72 5.10 5.94 -8.48
CA HIS A 72 3.90 6.26 -7.72
C HIS A 72 4.11 6.04 -6.23
N GLN A 73 4.90 6.88 -5.59
CA GLN A 73 5.17 6.73 -4.16
C GLN A 73 3.97 7.15 -3.31
N VAL A 74 3.90 6.58 -2.10
CA VAL A 74 2.87 6.94 -1.12
C VAL A 74 3.08 8.40 -0.68
N ASP A 75 4.33 8.84 -0.50
CA ASP A 75 4.67 10.22 -0.12
C ASP A 75 4.15 11.25 -1.12
N ASP A 76 4.20 10.96 -2.42
CA ASP A 76 3.63 11.83 -3.47
C ASP A 76 2.09 11.91 -3.39
N LYS A 77 1.47 10.98 -2.66
CA LYS A 77 0.03 10.78 -2.60
C LYS A 77 -0.62 11.14 -1.28
N ILE A 78 0.13 11.13 -0.18
CA ILE A 78 -0.38 11.55 1.12
C ILE A 78 -0.73 13.04 1.06
N HIS A 79 -1.98 13.35 1.39
CA HIS A 79 -2.46 14.72 1.50
C HIS A 79 -3.38 14.86 2.71
N GLY A 80 -3.03 15.77 3.62
CA GLY A 80 -3.85 16.13 4.77
C GLY A 80 -4.18 17.63 4.73
N ARG A 81 -5.42 17.97 5.10
CA ARG A 81 -5.89 19.36 5.22
C ARG A 81 -6.55 19.57 6.58
N SER A 82 -6.10 20.60 7.31
CA SER A 82 -6.73 21.09 8.54
C SER A 82 -7.58 22.34 8.29
N SER A 83 -7.00 23.35 7.63
CA SER A 83 -7.66 24.58 7.16
C SER A 83 -7.00 25.05 5.85
N GLY A 84 -7.72 25.74 4.97
CA GLY A 84 -7.15 26.19 3.69
C GLY A 84 -8.13 27.05 2.87
N HIS A 85 -7.74 27.44 1.66
CA HIS A 85 -8.49 28.34 0.80
C HIS A 85 -9.88 27.80 0.39
N TYR A 86 -10.84 28.72 0.28
CA TYR A 86 -12.23 28.46 -0.07
C TYR A 86 -12.60 29.09 -1.41
N ALA A 87 -13.59 28.53 -2.10
CA ALA A 87 -14.15 29.11 -3.30
C ALA A 87 -14.87 30.43 -2.98
N LEU A 88 -14.68 31.45 -3.80
CA LEU A 88 -15.27 32.78 -3.59
C LEU A 88 -16.80 32.74 -3.53
N VAL A 89 -17.42 31.94 -4.38
CA VAL A 89 -18.88 31.84 -4.49
C VAL A 89 -19.41 30.86 -3.45
N THR A 90 -19.20 29.56 -3.63
CA THR A 90 -19.85 28.51 -2.81
C THR A 90 -19.28 28.40 -1.40
N GLN A 91 -18.15 29.04 -1.12
CA GLN A 91 -17.41 28.94 0.15
C GLN A 91 -17.01 27.51 0.51
N GLN A 92 -17.03 26.62 -0.48
CA GLN A 92 -16.55 25.25 -0.37
C GLN A 92 -15.02 25.20 -0.37
N PRO A 93 -14.41 24.23 0.33
CA PRO A 93 -12.97 23.98 0.25
C PRO A 93 -12.58 23.73 -1.20
N LEU A 94 -11.50 24.38 -1.67
CA LEU A 94 -10.99 24.10 -3.01
C LEU A 94 -10.50 22.65 -3.12
N ARG A 95 -10.71 22.02 -4.29
CA ARG A 95 -10.22 20.66 -4.59
C ARG A 95 -8.82 20.74 -5.22
N GLY A 96 -7.99 19.72 -4.95
CA GLY A 96 -6.67 19.53 -5.58
C GLY A 96 -5.46 19.77 -4.67
N ARG A 97 -4.42 18.95 -4.84
CA ARG A 97 -3.24 18.91 -3.95
C ARG A 97 -2.43 20.20 -3.91
N SER A 98 -2.30 20.89 -5.06
CA SER A 98 -1.54 22.15 -5.18
C SER A 98 -2.11 23.29 -4.31
N LYS A 99 -3.40 23.22 -3.93
CA LYS A 99 -4.07 24.26 -3.12
C LYS A 99 -4.41 23.80 -1.71
N GLN A 100 -3.76 22.74 -1.22
CA GLN A 100 -4.15 22.05 0.02
C GLN A 100 -5.64 21.67 0.02
N GLY A 101 -6.07 21.04 -1.07
CA GLY A 101 -7.48 20.73 -1.31
C GLY A 101 -7.98 19.54 -0.48
N GLY A 102 -9.11 19.71 0.19
CA GLY A 102 -9.71 18.70 1.06
C GLY A 102 -10.90 18.02 0.40
N ASN A 103 -11.16 16.76 0.77
CA ASN A 103 -12.47 16.13 0.59
C ASN A 103 -13.22 16.31 1.91
N GLU A 104 -14.35 17.02 1.91
CA GLU A 104 -15.07 17.33 3.14
C GLU A 104 -16.56 17.00 3.04
N MET A 105 -17.14 16.71 4.20
CA MET A 105 -18.55 16.39 4.39
C MET A 105 -19.36 17.69 4.56
N LEU A 106 -20.57 17.74 3.97
CA LEU A 106 -21.44 18.92 4.03
C LEU A 106 -21.84 19.20 5.48
N THR A 107 -21.43 20.33 6.05
CA THR A 107 -22.07 21.10 7.15
C THR A 107 -21.03 22.06 7.76
N TYR A 108 -20.62 21.87 9.01
CA TYR A 108 -19.82 22.82 9.80
C TYR A 108 -18.41 23.01 9.24
N LYS A 109 -17.86 21.97 8.59
CA LYS A 109 -16.55 22.04 7.95
C LYS A 109 -16.60 22.58 6.53
N SER A 110 -17.74 22.57 5.82
CA SER A 110 -17.80 22.82 4.36
C SER A 110 -18.34 24.20 3.93
N ASN A 111 -19.45 24.71 4.47
CA ASN A 111 -20.16 25.83 3.80
C ASN A 111 -20.68 26.91 4.77
N HIS A 112 -20.31 26.86 6.05
CA HIS A 112 -20.78 27.82 7.06
C HIS A 112 -19.61 28.64 7.62
N ILE A 113 -19.41 29.87 7.09
CA ILE A 113 -18.25 30.71 7.40
C ILE A 113 -18.13 31.00 8.91
N ARG A 114 -19.22 31.49 9.53
CA ARG A 114 -19.23 31.87 10.95
C ARG A 114 -18.97 30.68 11.87
N ALA A 115 -19.62 29.54 11.62
CA ALA A 115 -19.41 28.31 12.38
C ALA A 115 -17.96 27.83 12.31
N ARG A 116 -17.29 27.92 11.15
CA ARG A 116 -15.88 27.50 11.01
C ARG A 116 -14.92 28.32 11.87
N GLN A 117 -15.06 29.64 11.89
CA GLN A 117 -14.18 30.51 12.70
C GLN A 117 -14.37 30.24 14.19
N VAL A 118 -15.61 30.04 14.61
CA VAL A 118 -15.94 29.71 15.99
C VAL A 118 -15.42 28.31 16.36
N VAL A 119 -15.62 27.30 15.51
CA VAL A 119 -15.11 25.93 15.72
C VAL A 119 -13.59 25.91 15.87
N LEU A 120 -12.88 26.67 15.02
CA LEU A 120 -11.42 26.76 15.07
C LEU A 120 -10.95 27.38 16.39
N GLY A 121 -11.58 28.48 16.81
CA GLY A 121 -11.32 29.12 18.10
C GLY A 121 -11.63 28.21 19.30
N THR A 122 -12.78 27.52 19.29
CA THR A 122 -13.15 26.59 20.38
C THR A 122 -12.23 25.38 20.45
N THR A 123 -11.71 24.91 19.31
CA THR A 123 -10.74 23.81 19.27
C THR A 123 -9.42 24.21 19.92
N ILE A 124 -8.96 25.45 19.70
CA ILE A 124 -7.74 25.98 20.31
C ILE A 124 -7.91 26.17 21.83
N ILE A 125 -9.07 26.66 22.25
CA ILE A 125 -9.38 26.95 23.66
C ILE A 125 -9.78 25.67 24.44
N GLY A 126 -10.07 24.56 23.74
CA GLY A 126 -10.50 23.30 24.36
C GLY A 126 -11.97 23.31 24.84
N GLY A 127 -12.81 24.16 24.25
CA GLY A 127 -14.22 24.33 24.62
C GLY A 127 -15.18 23.46 23.79
N THR A 128 -16.45 23.41 24.21
CA THR A 128 -17.52 22.71 23.49
C THR A 128 -17.88 23.42 22.18
N ILE A 129 -18.02 22.67 21.09
CA ILE A 129 -18.37 23.22 19.77
C ILE A 129 -19.85 23.67 19.75
N PRO A 130 -20.15 24.95 19.44
CA PRO A 130 -21.51 25.45 19.42
C PRO A 130 -22.28 25.02 18.17
N LYS A 131 -23.59 24.82 18.31
CA LYS A 131 -24.47 24.54 17.16
C LYS A 131 -24.67 25.81 16.30
N PRO A 132 -24.58 25.70 14.97
CA PRO A 132 -24.80 26.84 14.08
C PRO A 132 -26.25 27.33 14.16
N LYS A 133 -26.43 28.66 14.23
CA LYS A 133 -27.75 29.31 14.27
C LYS A 133 -28.19 29.83 12.88
N ASP A 134 -27.25 30.04 11.98
CA ASP A 134 -27.49 30.64 10.66
C ASP A 134 -27.53 29.56 9.55
N ALA A 135 -28.12 29.91 8.40
CA ALA A 135 -28.14 29.03 7.24
C ALA A 135 -26.78 28.98 6.51
N SER A 136 -26.52 27.90 5.77
CA SER A 136 -25.26 27.73 5.02
C SER A 136 -25.16 28.70 3.83
N GLU A 137 -23.95 29.04 3.41
CA GLU A 137 -23.74 29.99 2.29
C GLU A 137 -24.30 29.44 0.97
N SER A 138 -24.25 28.12 0.74
CA SER A 138 -24.86 27.50 -0.44
C SER A 138 -26.39 27.65 -0.43
N PHE A 139 -27.04 27.58 0.74
CA PHE A 139 -28.48 27.82 0.85
C PHE A 139 -28.80 29.30 0.63
N ARG A 140 -27.98 30.21 1.17
CA ARG A 140 -28.14 31.67 0.95
C ARG A 140 -27.97 32.06 -0.51
N LEU A 141 -27.05 31.42 -1.23
CA LEU A 141 -26.87 31.60 -2.67
C LEU A 141 -28.05 31.07 -3.45
N LEU A 142 -28.53 29.86 -3.12
CA LEU A 142 -29.70 29.28 -3.76
C LEU A 142 -30.91 30.21 -3.69
N ILE A 143 -31.18 30.80 -2.52
CA ILE A 143 -32.30 31.75 -2.34
C ILE A 143 -32.10 33.05 -3.13
N ARG A 144 -30.87 33.44 -3.45
CA ARG A 144 -30.57 34.66 -4.24
C ARG A 144 -30.62 34.43 -5.74
N GLU A 145 -30.42 33.20 -6.18
CA GLU A 145 -30.44 32.80 -7.60
C GLU A 145 -31.85 32.36 -8.06
N ILE A 146 -32.78 32.18 -7.13
CA ILE A 146 -34.23 32.00 -7.37
C ILE A 146 -34.89 33.37 -7.52
#